data_AF-A0A3M4YHM7-F1
#
_entry.id   AF-A0A3M4YHM7-F1
#
_cell.length_a   1.000
_cell.length_b   1.000
_cell.length_c   1.000
_cell.angle_alpha   90.00
_cell.angle_beta   90.00
_cell.angle_gamma   90.00
#
_symmetry.space_group_name_H-M   'P 1'
#
loop_
_entity.id
_entity.type
_entity.pdbx_description
1 polymer ?
#
loop_
_entity_poly.entity_id
_entity_poly.type
_entity_poly.pdbx_seq_one_letter_code
_entity_poly.pdbx_strand_id
1 'polypeptide(L)' 'MEFLPLFHNLRGSRVLVVGGGEIALRKSRLIADAGAVLRVVAP' A
#
# COMPACT_ATOMS: atom_id res chain seq x y z
N MET A 1 -14.12 18.94 -5.12
CA MET A 1 -13.22 17.97 -5.77
C MET A 1 -14.08 16.87 -6.35
N GLU A 2 -13.90 16.55 -7.63
CA GLU A 2 -14.51 15.39 -8.26
C GLU A 2 -13.54 14.21 -8.13
N PHE A 3 -14.02 13.11 -7.56
CA PHE A 3 -13.25 11.88 -7.41
C PHE A 3 -13.92 10.77 -8.20
N LEU A 4 -13.14 9.95 -8.90
CA LEU A 4 -13.61 8.71 -9.52
C LEU A 4 -13.31 7.53 -8.58
N PRO A 5 -14.31 6.96 -7.90
CA PRO A 5 -14.08 5.81 -7.03
C PRO A 5 -13.75 4.58 -7.90
N LEU A 6 -12.57 3.99 -7.67
CA LEU A 6 -12.11 2.78 -8.33
C LEU A 6 -11.74 1.71 -7.31
N PHE A 7 -11.98 0.45 -7.68
CA PHE A 7 -11.47 -0.71 -6.96
C PHE A 7 -10.24 -1.25 -7.70
N HIS A 8 -9.13 -1.38 -6.98
CA HIS A 8 -7.89 -1.91 -7.56
C HIS A 8 -7.67 -3.37 -7.14
N ASN A 9 -7.36 -4.23 -8.10
CA ASN A 9 -6.85 -5.57 -7.80
C ASN A 9 -5.34 -5.48 -7.57
N LEU A 10 -4.92 -5.52 -6.30
CA LEU A 10 -3.51 -5.43 -5.93
C LEU A 10 -2.83 -6.80 -5.81
N ARG A 11 -3.55 -7.91 -6.03
CA ARG A 11 -2.99 -9.25 -5.88
C ARG A 11 -1.80 -9.47 -6.82
N GLY A 12 -0.62 -9.73 -6.26
CA GLY A 12 0.63 -9.90 -7.00
C GLY A 12 1.24 -8.60 -7.53
N SER A 13 0.58 -7.45 -7.35
CA SER A 13 1.07 -6.16 -7.80
C SER A 13 2.18 -5.65 -6.90
N ARG A 14 3.26 -5.13 -7.50
CA ARG A 14 4.37 -4.53 -6.74
C ARG A 14 3.96 -3.15 -6.22
N VAL A 15 4.07 -2.94 -4.91
CA VAL A 15 3.74 -1.66 -4.27
C VAL A 15 4.89 -1.18 -3.39
N LEU A 16 5.27 0.08 -3.55
CA LEU A 16 6.31 0.72 -2.74
C LEU A 16 5.67 1.54 -1.61
N VAL A 17 6.14 1.33 -0.38
CA VAL A 17 5.86 2.19 0.76
C VAL A 17 7.17 2.80 1.24
N VAL A 18 7.20 4.12 1.40
CA VAL A 18 8.35 4.86 1.92
C VAL A 18 8.05 5.36 3.33
N GLY A 19 8.95 5.11 4.26
CA GLY A 19 8.83 5.40 5.68
C GLY A 19 8.61 4.14 6.53
N GLY A 20 9.16 4.16 7.75
CA GLY A 20 9.08 3.06 8.73
C GLY A 20 8.26 3.37 9.98
N GLY A 21 7.56 4.51 10.00
CA GLY A 21 6.74 4.93 11.13
C GLY A 21 5.36 4.28 11.19
N GLU A 22 4.61 4.61 12.23
CA GLU A 22 3.28 4.04 12.51
C GLU A 22 2.29 4.21 11.35
N ILE A 23 2.33 5.35 10.65
CA ILE A 23 1.47 5.60 9.47
C ILE A 23 1.82 4.66 8.32
N ALA A 24 3.11 4.42 8.08
CA ALA A 24 3.55 3.51 7.03
C ALA A 24 3.13 2.08 7.34
N LEU A 25 3.23 1.65 8.60
CA LEU A 25 2.72 0.35 9.06
C LEU A 25 1.20 0.23 8.83
N ARG A 26 0.42 1.25 9.23
CA ARG A 26 -1.04 1.22 9.06
C ARG A 26 -1.45 1.10 7.60
N LYS A 27 -0.81 1.85 6.71
CA LYS A 27 -1.08 1.79 5.26
C LYS A 27 -0.61 0.47 4.65
N SER A 28 0.56 -0.03 5.06
CA SER A 28 1.12 -1.28 4.53
C SER A 28 0.25 -2.48 4.86
N ARG A 29 -0.39 -2.53 6.04
CA ARG A 29 -1.31 -3.62 6.41
C ARG A 29 -2.44 -3.80 5.39
N LEU A 30 -3.17 -2.72 5.08
CA LEU A 30 -4.27 -2.77 4.12
C LEU A 30 -3.80 -3.23 2.73
N ILE A 31 -2.63 -2.74 2.30
CA ILE A 31 -2.06 -3.10 1.00
C ILE A 31 -1.57 -4.56 0.98
N ALA A 32 -1.03 -5.06 2.09
CA ALA A 32 -0.61 -6.45 2.26
C ALA A 32 -1.82 -7.39 2.22
N ASP A 33 -2.88 -7.04 2.95
CA ASP A 33 -4.14 -7.81 3.00
C ASP A 33 -4.81 -7.88 1.61
N ALA A 34 -4.64 -6.84 0.78
CA ALA A 34 -5.07 -6.84 -0.62
C ALA A 34 -4.23 -7.74 -1.55
N GLY A 35 -3.20 -8.41 -1.02
CA GLY A 35 -2.37 -9.38 -1.75
C GLY A 35 -1.23 -8.76 -2.53
N ALA A 36 -0.86 -7.50 -2.26
CA ALA A 36 0.25 -6.84 -2.93
C ALA A 36 1.61 -7.42 -2.54
N VAL A 37 2.56 -7.35 -3.46
CA VAL A 37 3.99 -7.57 -3.18
C VAL A 37 4.58 -6.25 -2.69
N LEU A 38 4.56 -6.07 -1.38
CA LEU A 38 5.03 -4.85 -0.71
C LEU A 38 6.55 -4.78 -0.65
N ARG A 39 7.08 -3.61 -1.02
CA ARG A 39 8.46 -3.20 -0.75
C ARG A 39 8.40 -1.99 0.18
N VAL A 40 8.96 -2.11 1.37
CA VAL A 40 9.09 -0.99 2.30
C VAL A 40 10.52 -0.46 2.28
N VAL A 41 10.68 0.85 2.24
CA VAL A 41 11.99 1.53 2.31
C VAL A 41 11.95 2.54 3.46
N ALA A 42 12.87 2.41 4.41
CA ALA A 42 13.08 3.33 5.52
C ALA A 42 14.59 3.45 5.82
N PRO A 43 15.07 4.59 6.35
CA PRO A 43 16.43 4.73 6.89
C PRO A 43 16.70 3.81 8.08
#